data_AF-E3QHP1-F1
#
_entry.id   AF-E3QHP1-F1
#
_cell.length_a   1.000
_cell.length_b   1.000
_cell.length_c   1.000
_cell.angle_alpha   90.00
_cell.angle_beta   90.00
_cell.angle_gamma   90.00
#
_symmetry.space_group_name_H-M   'P 1'
#
loop_
_entity.id
_entity.type
_entity.pdbx_description
1 polymer ?
#
loop_
_entity_poly.entity_id
_entity_poly.type
_entity_poly.pdbx_seq_one_letter_code
_entity_poly.pdbx_strand_id
1 'polypeptide(L)'
;MFCRSFLTLFSLGLVASAAGRTLSQRDDDAFEGKVKDHDAIAPFAQQAADGLPGQLQLQFKPALNDVRGCLPYPAVDAEGFHSGGLKPTGTEDGDCRGSSTGQVYSRVGYSNGRMAVLYAWYLPKMMTMSVDNPSSRHWYLSSVVWLHTEECNATAADFTVAGVSYSLGEDAYSKRFDQPTLFAADDVSSTHPVVGYRAQTSVFPSYKNVTDGLDMPLVSWTKLPQPAVDQFNGFVYELARCPFQDANFQASLDAAFSPDFYANLTAEPDAATCAANPTDESSRAVKAARALGDTEPIVDGPNIDIHNPPADPVFTSTPPRSTTSSRPTSTRRPTATPTRRPTTPTQKPAREGSGPKRPGKPRKGRKRFLRDVGDDE
;
A
#
# COMPACT_ATOMS: atom_id res chain seq x y z
N MET A 1 -28.49 82.80 -36.86
CA MET A 1 -29.61 81.85 -36.94
C MET A 1 -29.03 80.44 -36.84
N PHE A 2 -29.52 79.65 -35.87
CA PHE A 2 -29.37 78.17 -35.70
C PHE A 2 -27.93 77.62 -35.46
N CYS A 3 -27.69 76.59 -34.63
CA CYS A 3 -28.46 75.91 -33.59
C CYS A 3 -27.51 75.02 -32.76
N ARG A 4 -28.05 74.49 -31.67
CA ARG A 4 -27.47 73.76 -30.54
C ARG A 4 -26.89 72.37 -30.86
N SER A 5 -25.87 72.00 -30.07
CA SER A 5 -25.71 70.81 -29.20
C SER A 5 -26.27 69.46 -29.68
N PHE A 6 -25.47 68.39 -29.64
CA PHE A 6 -25.87 67.08 -29.08
C PHE A 6 -24.65 66.21 -28.74
N LEU A 7 -24.57 65.79 -27.48
CA LEU A 7 -23.79 64.64 -27.00
C LEU A 7 -24.22 63.37 -27.75
N THR A 8 -23.27 62.47 -28.03
CA THR A 8 -23.58 61.05 -28.23
C THR A 8 -22.43 60.19 -27.70
N LEU A 9 -22.65 59.61 -26.53
CA LEU A 9 -21.87 58.47 -26.03
C LEU A 9 -22.12 57.27 -26.93
N PHE A 10 -21.07 56.76 -27.57
CA PHE A 10 -21.09 55.43 -28.19
C PHE A 10 -20.45 54.44 -27.22
N SER A 11 -21.28 53.80 -26.40
CA SER A 11 -20.96 52.56 -25.70
C SER A 11 -21.10 51.40 -26.71
N LEU A 12 -19.98 50.92 -27.25
CA LEU A 12 -19.94 49.62 -27.93
C LEU A 12 -19.39 48.58 -26.94
N GLY A 13 -20.30 47.72 -26.48
CA GLY A 13 -20.02 46.63 -25.57
C GLY A 13 -19.05 45.62 -26.17
N LEU A 14 -18.04 45.25 -25.38
CA LEU A 14 -17.20 44.09 -25.65
C LEU A 14 -18.05 42.83 -25.42
N VAL A 15 -18.52 42.20 -26.50
CA VAL A 15 -19.11 40.86 -26.41
C VAL A 15 -17.97 39.89 -26.15
N ALA A 16 -17.76 39.52 -24.89
CA ALA A 16 -16.92 38.40 -24.54
C ALA A 16 -17.64 37.13 -24.99
N SER A 17 -17.25 36.60 -26.15
CA SER A 17 -17.58 35.23 -26.56
C SER A 17 -16.83 34.27 -25.64
N ALA A 18 -17.33 34.07 -24.43
CA ALA A 18 -16.97 32.91 -23.65
C ALA A 18 -17.51 31.70 -24.42
N ALA A 19 -16.63 31.02 -25.15
CA ALA A 19 -16.89 29.66 -25.58
C ALA A 19 -17.04 28.83 -24.31
N GLY A 20 -18.26 28.78 -23.78
CA GLY A 20 -18.66 27.83 -22.78
C GLY A 20 -18.51 26.47 -23.41
N ARG A 21 -17.34 25.85 -23.21
CA ARG A 21 -17.28 24.40 -23.21
C ARG A 21 -18.20 24.01 -22.07
N THR A 22 -19.40 23.57 -22.40
CA THR A 22 -20.16 22.68 -21.54
C THR A 22 -19.18 21.57 -21.20
N LEU A 23 -18.61 21.62 -19.99
CA LEU A 23 -17.89 20.50 -19.40
C LEU A 23 -18.96 19.42 -19.26
N SER A 24 -19.10 18.59 -20.28
CA SER A 24 -19.80 17.32 -20.12
C SER A 24 -19.10 16.62 -18.96
N GLN A 25 -19.89 16.17 -18.01
CA GLN A 25 -19.47 15.21 -17.00
C GLN A 25 -18.62 14.15 -17.73
N ARG A 26 -17.34 14.03 -17.37
CA ARG A 26 -16.45 13.06 -18.02
C ARG A 26 -16.89 11.70 -17.53
N ASP A 27 -17.37 10.86 -18.44
CA ASP A 27 -17.55 9.43 -18.17
C ASP A 27 -16.18 8.81 -17.81
N ASP A 28 -16.18 7.69 -17.06
CA ASP A 28 -14.98 6.90 -16.84
C ASP A 28 -14.33 6.54 -18.20
N ASP A 29 -13.09 6.97 -18.42
CA ASP A 29 -12.41 6.81 -19.72
C ASP A 29 -11.05 6.14 -19.56
N ALA A 30 -10.91 5.00 -20.20
CA ALA A 30 -9.66 4.26 -20.24
C ALA A 30 -8.73 4.86 -21.28
N PHE A 31 -7.46 5.01 -20.92
CA PHE A 31 -6.42 5.36 -21.87
C PHE A 31 -6.44 4.40 -23.07
N GLU A 32 -6.44 4.96 -24.28
CA GLU A 32 -6.57 4.22 -25.55
C GLU A 32 -7.81 3.29 -25.65
N GLY A 33 -8.83 3.46 -24.81
CA GLY A 33 -10.03 2.62 -24.79
C GLY A 33 -9.78 1.17 -24.37
N LYS A 34 -8.64 0.87 -23.74
CA LYS A 34 -8.27 -0.50 -23.33
C LYS A 34 -9.01 -0.91 -22.06
N VAL A 35 -10.12 -1.62 -22.23
CA VAL A 35 -10.97 -2.12 -21.13
C VAL A 35 -11.24 -3.61 -21.30
N LYS A 36 -11.24 -4.36 -20.19
CA LYS A 36 -11.78 -5.72 -20.09
C LYS A 36 -12.81 -5.77 -18.95
N ASP A 37 -13.61 -6.84 -18.93
CA ASP A 37 -14.48 -7.12 -17.79
C ASP A 37 -13.67 -7.21 -16.49
N HIS A 38 -14.28 -6.82 -15.38
CA HIS A 38 -13.57 -6.66 -14.11
C HIS A 38 -12.91 -7.95 -13.60
N ASP A 39 -13.42 -9.11 -13.98
CA ASP A 39 -12.95 -10.45 -13.66
C ASP A 39 -12.07 -11.08 -14.77
N ALA A 40 -11.79 -10.33 -15.84
CA ALA A 40 -10.95 -10.74 -16.96
C ALA A 40 -9.55 -10.09 -16.95
N ILE A 41 -9.24 -9.26 -15.94
CA ILE A 41 -7.92 -8.64 -15.77
C ILE A 41 -6.96 -9.67 -15.17
N ALA A 42 -5.85 -9.93 -15.86
CA ALA A 42 -4.81 -10.81 -15.35
C ALA A 42 -4.05 -10.10 -14.21
N PRO A 43 -3.90 -10.73 -13.03
CA PRO A 43 -3.09 -10.18 -11.94
C PRO A 43 -1.61 -10.19 -12.30
N PHE A 44 -0.86 -9.25 -11.72
CA PHE A 44 0.59 -9.32 -11.67
C PHE A 44 1.04 -10.30 -10.60
N ALA A 45 2.07 -11.08 -10.90
CA ALA A 45 2.80 -11.84 -9.90
C ALA A 45 3.37 -10.90 -8.82
N GLN A 46 3.66 -11.44 -7.63
CA GLN A 46 4.29 -10.64 -6.58
C GLN A 46 5.67 -10.14 -7.03
N GLN A 47 5.82 -8.82 -7.14
CA GLN A 47 7.03 -8.14 -7.60
C GLN A 47 7.20 -6.81 -6.85
N ALA A 48 7.99 -6.82 -5.78
CA ALA A 48 8.38 -5.61 -5.07
C ALA A 48 9.49 -4.84 -5.83
N ALA A 49 9.75 -3.59 -5.45
CA ALA A 49 10.85 -2.80 -5.99
C ALA A 49 12.23 -3.47 -5.73
N ASP A 50 13.28 -3.00 -6.39
CA ASP A 50 14.63 -3.46 -6.10
C ASP A 50 15.18 -2.85 -4.80
N GLY A 51 16.10 -3.57 -4.14
CA GLY A 51 16.84 -3.07 -2.98
C GLY A 51 15.97 -2.79 -1.75
N LEU A 52 16.38 -1.78 -0.96
CA LEU A 52 15.72 -1.40 0.29
C LEU A 52 14.21 -1.09 0.10
N PRO A 53 13.77 -0.29 -0.91
CA PRO A 53 12.34 -0.04 -1.12
C PRO A 53 11.49 -1.31 -1.21
N GLY A 54 11.95 -2.33 -1.93
CA GLY A 54 11.22 -3.59 -2.07
C GLY A 54 11.15 -4.40 -0.79
N GLN A 55 12.24 -4.41 -0.02
CA GLN A 55 12.28 -5.08 1.27
C GLN A 55 11.27 -4.45 2.24
N LEU A 56 11.21 -3.11 2.30
CA LEU A 56 10.23 -2.39 3.11
C LEU A 56 8.79 -2.65 2.66
N GLN A 57 8.53 -2.69 1.35
CA GLN A 57 7.20 -3.00 0.81
C GLN A 57 6.69 -4.38 1.23
N LEU A 58 7.57 -5.36 1.35
CA LEU A 58 7.18 -6.71 1.77
C LEU A 58 7.08 -6.80 3.29
N GLN A 59 8.05 -6.26 4.03
CA GLN A 59 8.10 -6.30 5.49
C GLN A 59 6.93 -5.58 6.14
N PHE A 60 6.48 -4.46 5.58
CA PHE A 60 5.39 -3.65 6.14
C PHE A 60 4.06 -3.81 5.39
N LYS A 61 3.93 -4.84 4.55
CA LYS A 61 2.72 -5.10 3.75
C LYS A 61 1.51 -5.32 4.67
N PRO A 62 0.44 -4.50 4.61
CA PRO A 62 -0.69 -4.67 5.50
C PRO A 62 -1.46 -5.97 5.24
N ALA A 63 -1.96 -6.58 6.31
CA ALA A 63 -2.97 -7.62 6.23
C ALA A 63 -4.34 -6.96 6.07
N LEU A 64 -4.96 -7.10 4.89
CA LEU A 64 -6.27 -6.52 4.63
C LEU A 64 -7.39 -7.45 5.12
N ASN A 65 -8.23 -6.94 6.00
CA ASN A 65 -9.41 -7.61 6.55
C ASN A 65 -10.68 -7.04 5.90
N ASP A 66 -11.35 -7.88 5.12
CA ASP A 66 -12.65 -7.58 4.53
C ASP A 66 -13.76 -7.74 5.58
N VAL A 67 -14.48 -6.65 5.86
CA VAL A 67 -15.68 -6.69 6.70
C VAL A 67 -16.95 -6.85 5.85
N ARG A 68 -17.01 -6.16 4.70
CA ARG A 68 -18.22 -6.07 3.84
C ARG A 68 -17.85 -5.38 2.52
N GLY A 69 -18.53 -5.70 1.43
CA GLY A 69 -18.33 -5.07 0.11
C GLY A 69 -17.66 -5.99 -0.89
N CYS A 70 -17.15 -5.39 -1.97
CA CYS A 70 -16.33 -6.10 -2.94
C CYS A 70 -15.00 -6.53 -2.33
N LEU A 71 -14.50 -7.69 -2.80
CA LEU A 71 -13.10 -8.03 -2.62
C LEU A 71 -12.24 -7.18 -3.56
N PRO A 72 -10.93 -7.02 -3.29
CA PRO A 72 -10.03 -6.38 -4.25
C PRO A 72 -9.87 -7.18 -5.55
N TYR A 73 -9.63 -6.46 -6.65
CA TYR A 73 -9.37 -7.01 -7.98
C TYR A 73 -8.10 -6.36 -8.56
N PRO A 74 -7.45 -7.00 -9.53
CA PRO A 74 -6.49 -6.32 -10.39
C PRO A 74 -7.20 -5.19 -11.15
N ALA A 75 -6.64 -3.98 -11.07
CA ALA A 75 -7.16 -2.81 -11.79
C ALA A 75 -6.71 -2.82 -13.26
N VAL A 76 -5.47 -3.23 -13.51
CA VAL A 76 -4.80 -3.17 -14.82
C VAL A 76 -3.97 -4.44 -15.02
N ASP A 77 -3.86 -4.94 -16.25
CA ASP A 77 -2.96 -6.03 -16.61
C ASP A 77 -1.69 -5.55 -17.33
N ALA A 78 -0.78 -6.48 -17.66
CA ALA A 78 0.51 -6.17 -18.26
C ALA A 78 0.43 -5.54 -19.66
N GLU A 79 -0.69 -5.73 -20.38
CA GLU A 79 -0.91 -5.15 -21.70
C GLU A 79 -1.57 -3.76 -21.63
N GLY A 80 -1.89 -3.29 -20.41
CA GLY A 80 -2.53 -2.01 -20.16
C GLY A 80 -4.04 -2.03 -20.30
N PHE A 81 -4.71 -3.20 -20.27
CA PHE A 81 -6.18 -3.19 -20.14
C PHE A 81 -6.56 -2.83 -18.72
N HIS A 82 -7.44 -1.85 -18.56
CA HIS A 82 -8.04 -1.52 -17.29
C HIS A 82 -9.33 -2.32 -17.06
N SER A 83 -9.63 -2.63 -15.82
CA SER A 83 -10.89 -3.18 -15.37
C SER A 83 -12.02 -2.22 -15.73
N GLY A 84 -13.08 -2.70 -16.40
CA GLY A 84 -14.30 -1.93 -16.64
C GLY A 84 -15.14 -1.67 -15.38
N GLY A 85 -14.69 -2.20 -14.23
CA GLY A 85 -15.39 -2.12 -12.96
C GLY A 85 -16.77 -2.74 -13.02
N LEU A 86 -17.58 -2.43 -12.01
CA LEU A 86 -18.98 -2.83 -11.95
C LEU A 86 -19.86 -1.61 -11.77
N LYS A 87 -21.03 -1.64 -12.39
CA LYS A 87 -22.05 -0.62 -12.11
C LYS A 87 -22.41 -0.69 -10.62
N PRO A 88 -22.48 0.43 -9.90
CA PRO A 88 -22.83 0.46 -8.47
C PRO A 88 -24.33 0.21 -8.23
N THR A 89 -24.80 -0.97 -8.62
CA THR A 89 -26.19 -1.44 -8.49
C THR A 89 -26.22 -2.82 -7.86
N GLY A 90 -27.40 -3.23 -7.39
CA GLY A 90 -27.58 -4.50 -6.70
C GLY A 90 -27.16 -4.41 -5.24
N THR A 91 -26.66 -5.53 -4.68
CA THR A 91 -26.03 -5.51 -3.34
C THR A 91 -24.61 -4.95 -3.44
N GLU A 92 -24.11 -4.42 -2.32
CA GLU A 92 -22.78 -3.82 -2.23
C GLU A 92 -21.63 -4.78 -2.58
N ASP A 93 -21.90 -6.07 -2.54
CA ASP A 93 -20.98 -7.17 -2.74
C ASP A 93 -21.38 -8.09 -3.90
N GLY A 94 -22.49 -7.77 -4.56
CA GLY A 94 -22.99 -8.51 -5.71
C GLY A 94 -22.01 -8.45 -6.86
N ASP A 95 -21.77 -9.60 -7.48
CA ASP A 95 -20.91 -9.77 -8.65
C ASP A 95 -19.41 -9.47 -8.43
N CYS A 96 -18.96 -9.19 -7.20
CA CYS A 96 -17.56 -8.87 -6.89
C CYS A 96 -16.98 -9.64 -5.69
N ARG A 97 -17.59 -10.76 -5.29
CA ARG A 97 -17.04 -11.71 -4.31
C ARG A 97 -16.67 -13.07 -4.91
N GLY A 98 -16.54 -13.11 -6.25
CA GLY A 98 -16.13 -14.31 -6.99
C GLY A 98 -14.65 -14.66 -6.80
N SER A 99 -14.08 -15.36 -7.78
CA SER A 99 -12.74 -15.98 -7.72
C SER A 99 -11.55 -15.01 -7.88
N SER A 100 -11.70 -13.74 -7.49
CA SER A 100 -10.58 -12.79 -7.59
C SER A 100 -9.44 -13.20 -6.67
N THR A 101 -8.23 -13.21 -7.22
CA THR A 101 -6.98 -13.31 -6.45
C THR A 101 -6.58 -11.97 -5.82
N GLY A 102 -7.25 -10.89 -6.19
CA GLY A 102 -6.90 -9.51 -5.84
C GLY A 102 -5.53 -9.07 -6.32
N GLN A 103 -5.15 -7.85 -5.92
CA GLN A 103 -3.83 -7.27 -6.15
C GLN A 103 -3.60 -6.19 -5.10
N VAL A 104 -2.36 -6.08 -4.60
CA VAL A 104 -1.90 -4.92 -3.84
C VAL A 104 -0.93 -4.12 -4.71
N TYR A 105 -1.19 -2.82 -4.85
CA TYR A 105 -0.27 -1.88 -5.50
C TYR A 105 0.51 -1.14 -4.43
N SER A 106 1.82 -0.94 -4.65
CA SER A 106 2.66 -0.25 -3.66
C SER A 106 3.68 0.71 -4.25
N ARG A 107 3.92 1.81 -3.54
CA ARG A 107 4.93 2.81 -3.89
C ARG A 107 5.55 3.40 -2.62
N VAL A 108 6.88 3.40 -2.57
CA VAL A 108 7.67 4.02 -1.49
C VAL A 108 7.91 5.49 -1.84
N GLY A 109 7.83 6.37 -0.85
CA GLY A 109 8.11 7.79 -1.03
C GLY A 109 8.34 8.50 0.29
N TYR A 110 8.41 9.82 0.22
CA TYR A 110 8.70 10.67 1.38
C TYR A 110 7.69 11.81 1.46
N SER A 111 7.34 12.21 2.67
CA SER A 111 6.70 13.50 2.95
C SER A 111 7.31 14.07 4.21
N ASN A 112 7.57 15.38 4.22
CA ASN A 112 8.17 16.06 5.37
C ASN A 112 9.45 15.38 5.89
N GLY A 113 10.28 14.86 4.96
CA GLY A 113 11.52 14.15 5.28
C GLY A 113 11.33 12.73 5.85
N ARG A 114 10.09 12.28 6.05
CA ARG A 114 9.77 10.95 6.59
C ARG A 114 9.44 9.97 5.49
N MET A 115 9.99 8.76 5.58
CA MET A 115 9.75 7.69 4.62
C MET A 115 8.42 6.99 4.91
N ALA A 116 7.71 6.64 3.84
CA ALA A 116 6.48 5.89 3.93
C ALA A 116 6.32 4.90 2.78
N VAL A 117 5.51 3.87 3.02
CA VAL A 117 5.04 2.95 1.99
C VAL A 117 3.53 3.13 1.83
N LEU A 118 3.10 3.53 0.65
CA LEU A 118 1.69 3.55 0.27
C LEU A 118 1.30 2.19 -0.28
N TYR A 119 0.21 1.62 0.24
CA TYR A 119 -0.43 0.41 -0.27
C TYR A 119 -1.86 0.75 -0.72
N ALA A 120 -2.27 0.20 -1.86
CA ALA A 120 -3.59 0.42 -2.40
C ALA A 120 -4.20 -0.86 -2.98
N TRP A 121 -5.53 -0.90 -2.94
CA TRP A 121 -6.36 -1.99 -3.45
C TRP A 121 -7.48 -1.42 -4.30
N TYR A 122 -7.70 -2.03 -5.46
CA TYR A 122 -8.78 -1.63 -6.36
C TYR A 122 -10.03 -2.46 -6.11
N LEU A 123 -11.19 -1.80 -6.03
CA LEU A 123 -12.50 -2.42 -5.99
C LEU A 123 -13.25 -2.15 -7.30
N PRO A 124 -13.92 -3.14 -7.91
CA PRO A 124 -14.72 -2.93 -9.11
C PRO A 124 -15.85 -1.91 -8.94
N LYS A 125 -16.41 -1.84 -7.74
CA LYS A 125 -17.40 -0.83 -7.32
C LYS A 125 -17.29 -0.57 -5.82
N MET A 126 -17.78 0.59 -5.39
CA MET A 126 -18.05 0.92 -3.99
C MET A 126 -19.51 1.34 -3.88
N MET A 127 -20.22 0.78 -2.90
CA MET A 127 -21.63 1.10 -2.67
C MET A 127 -21.85 1.57 -1.25
N THR A 128 -22.42 2.75 -1.13
CA THR A 128 -22.73 3.38 0.14
C THR A 128 -24.23 3.64 0.22
N MET A 129 -24.76 3.56 1.43
CA MET A 129 -26.16 3.89 1.73
C MET A 129 -26.32 5.38 2.08
N SER A 130 -25.23 6.15 2.09
CA SER A 130 -25.24 7.59 2.34
C SER A 130 -25.57 8.37 1.07
N VAL A 131 -26.30 9.46 1.22
CA VAL A 131 -26.55 10.44 0.13
C VAL A 131 -25.35 11.38 -0.08
N ASP A 132 -24.52 11.56 0.94
CA ASP A 132 -23.39 12.51 0.90
C ASP A 132 -22.15 11.92 0.19
N ASN A 133 -22.09 10.59 0.09
CA ASN A 133 -21.08 9.90 -0.69
C ASN A 133 -21.82 9.13 -1.78
N PRO A 134 -21.67 9.45 -3.08
CA PRO A 134 -22.29 8.66 -4.13
C PRO A 134 -21.64 7.27 -4.21
N SER A 135 -22.43 6.27 -4.59
CA SER A 135 -21.86 4.96 -4.96
C SER A 135 -21.10 5.10 -6.27
N SER A 136 -19.97 4.40 -6.39
CA SER A 136 -18.99 4.63 -7.47
C SER A 136 -18.70 3.35 -8.24
N ARG A 137 -18.59 3.46 -9.57
CA ARG A 137 -17.89 2.48 -10.39
C ARG A 137 -16.41 2.76 -10.20
N HIS A 138 -15.62 1.72 -9.92
CA HIS A 138 -14.24 1.85 -9.47
C HIS A 138 -14.13 2.46 -8.07
N TRP A 139 -13.20 1.94 -7.28
CA TRP A 139 -12.78 2.58 -6.05
C TRP A 139 -11.37 2.14 -5.68
N TYR A 140 -10.63 3.00 -5.00
CA TYR A 140 -9.35 2.64 -4.41
C TYR A 140 -9.43 2.78 -2.90
N LEU A 141 -9.07 1.69 -2.23
CA LEU A 141 -8.71 1.72 -0.82
C LEU A 141 -7.22 2.00 -0.74
N SER A 142 -6.78 2.78 0.24
CA SER A 142 -5.35 2.92 0.52
C SER A 142 -5.03 3.07 2.00
N SER A 143 -3.80 2.69 2.31
CA SER A 143 -3.18 2.93 3.60
C SER A 143 -1.72 3.32 3.39
N VAL A 144 -1.23 4.21 4.26
CA VAL A 144 0.16 4.66 4.23
C VAL A 144 0.81 4.25 5.55
N VAL A 145 1.85 3.43 5.47
CA VAL A 145 2.65 3.01 6.61
C VAL A 145 3.86 3.91 6.73
N TRP A 146 3.93 4.67 7.81
CA TRP A 146 5.02 5.59 8.13
C TRP A 146 6.12 4.84 8.87
N LEU A 147 7.35 4.98 8.39
CA LEU A 147 8.49 4.24 8.89
C LEU A 147 9.39 5.13 9.72
N HIS A 148 10.11 4.50 10.65
CA HIS A 148 11.10 5.14 11.49
C HIS A 148 12.35 4.28 11.68
N THR A 149 13.53 4.90 11.69
CA THR A 149 14.80 4.24 12.04
C THR A 149 15.74 5.20 12.75
N GLU A 150 16.49 4.71 13.74
CA GLU A 150 17.56 5.46 14.41
C GLU A 150 18.93 5.19 13.78
N GLU A 151 19.00 4.31 12.77
CA GLU A 151 20.24 3.81 12.20
C GLU A 151 20.67 4.57 10.94
N CYS A 152 21.97 4.88 10.86
CA CYS A 152 22.58 5.35 9.62
C CYS A 152 22.79 4.19 8.65
N ASN A 153 22.46 4.39 7.37
CA ASN A 153 22.51 3.34 6.34
C ASN A 153 21.64 2.11 6.71
N ALA A 154 20.48 2.37 7.32
CA ALA A 154 19.53 1.37 7.74
C ALA A 154 19.19 0.34 6.65
N THR A 155 19.18 -0.92 7.06
CA THR A 155 18.56 -2.03 6.32
C THR A 155 17.08 -2.11 6.67
N ALA A 156 16.30 -2.93 5.95
CA ALA A 156 14.86 -3.04 6.21
C ALA A 156 14.53 -3.49 7.65
N ALA A 157 15.39 -4.30 8.26
CA ALA A 157 15.22 -4.78 9.64
C ALA A 157 15.34 -3.68 10.70
N ASP A 158 16.01 -2.57 10.37
CA ASP A 158 16.25 -1.43 11.28
C ASP A 158 15.08 -0.45 11.29
N PHE A 159 14.06 -0.68 10.45
CA PHE A 159 12.85 0.12 10.40
C PHE A 159 11.76 -0.43 11.32
N THR A 160 11.02 0.49 11.93
CA THR A 160 9.80 0.23 12.70
C THR A 160 8.65 1.05 12.13
N VAL A 161 7.41 0.69 12.49
CA VAL A 161 6.22 1.47 12.12
C VAL A 161 6.04 2.60 13.11
N ALA A 162 6.19 3.84 12.63
CA ALA A 162 5.89 5.05 13.40
C ALA A 162 4.38 5.31 13.49
N GLY A 163 3.65 4.98 12.43
CA GLY A 163 2.20 5.19 12.36
C GLY A 163 1.59 4.68 11.06
N VAL A 164 0.27 4.62 11.04
CA VAL A 164 -0.49 4.19 9.87
C VAL A 164 -1.61 5.19 9.60
N SER A 165 -1.71 5.62 8.35
CA SER A 165 -2.80 6.45 7.86
C SER A 165 -3.76 5.62 7.04
N TYR A 166 -5.05 5.95 7.11
CA TYR A 166 -6.14 5.14 6.56
C TYR A 166 -7.03 6.01 5.67
N SER A 167 -7.26 5.61 4.41
CA SER A 167 -8.04 6.43 3.48
C SER A 167 -9.50 6.57 3.93
N LEU A 168 -10.04 7.78 3.84
CA LEU A 168 -11.46 8.11 4.09
C LEU A 168 -12.25 8.32 2.78
N GLY A 169 -11.54 8.39 1.66
CA GLY A 169 -12.01 8.88 0.37
C GLY A 169 -10.87 8.90 -0.64
N GLU A 170 -11.02 9.69 -1.69
CA GLU A 170 -10.07 9.83 -2.80
C GLU A 170 -8.71 10.44 -2.38
N ASP A 171 -8.74 11.38 -1.45
CA ASP A 171 -7.62 12.27 -1.10
C ASP A 171 -7.56 12.62 0.40
N ALA A 172 -8.49 12.11 1.20
CA ALA A 172 -8.52 12.29 2.65
C ALA A 172 -8.05 11.05 3.41
N TYR A 173 -7.32 11.26 4.51
CA TYR A 173 -6.83 10.20 5.38
C TYR A 173 -7.14 10.49 6.85
N SER A 174 -7.60 9.46 7.55
CA SER A 174 -7.56 9.44 9.01
C SER A 174 -6.15 9.09 9.47
N LYS A 175 -5.67 9.87 10.43
CA LYS A 175 -4.31 9.82 10.98
C LYS A 175 -4.29 9.48 12.47
N ARG A 176 -5.47 9.34 13.07
CA ARG A 176 -5.66 9.06 14.49
C ARG A 176 -6.93 8.25 14.68
N PHE A 177 -6.85 7.25 15.54
CA PHE A 177 -7.98 6.45 15.99
C PHE A 177 -7.83 6.22 17.49
N ASP A 178 -8.96 6.14 18.20
CA ASP A 178 -8.96 5.83 19.63
C ASP A 178 -8.45 4.40 19.91
N GLN A 179 -8.63 3.52 18.93
CA GLN A 179 -8.13 2.15 18.95
C GLN A 179 -6.76 2.07 18.27
N PRO A 180 -5.80 1.34 18.86
CA PRO A 180 -4.48 1.17 18.25
C PRO A 180 -4.57 0.28 17.01
N THR A 181 -3.60 0.45 16.12
CA THR A 181 -3.36 -0.47 15.00
C THR A 181 -2.91 -1.82 15.53
N LEU A 182 -3.62 -2.88 15.15
CA LEU A 182 -3.18 -4.25 15.36
C LEU A 182 -2.14 -4.61 14.31
N PHE A 183 -1.24 -5.54 14.65
CA PHE A 183 -0.27 -6.11 13.72
C PHE A 183 -0.50 -7.61 13.62
N ALA A 184 -0.57 -8.13 12.39
CA ALA A 184 -0.96 -9.50 12.10
C ALA A 184 0.08 -10.47 12.64
N ALA A 185 -0.23 -11.25 13.67
CA ALA A 185 0.77 -12.16 14.23
C ALA A 185 0.19 -13.35 15.01
N ASP A 186 1.02 -14.40 15.05
CA ASP A 186 1.17 -15.33 16.17
C ASP A 186 2.48 -15.06 16.99
N ASP A 187 3.33 -14.10 16.60
CA ASP A 187 4.63 -13.76 17.24
C ASP A 187 4.79 -12.24 17.52
N VAL A 188 5.57 -11.88 18.54
CA VAL A 188 5.73 -10.55 19.14
C VAL A 188 6.44 -9.54 18.22
N SER A 189 6.99 -9.96 17.09
CA SER A 189 7.77 -9.10 16.16
C SER A 189 7.05 -8.71 14.86
N SER A 190 5.75 -8.93 14.72
CA SER A 190 5.07 -8.65 13.45
C SER A 190 5.06 -7.16 13.08
N THR A 191 5.39 -6.90 11.82
CA THR A 191 5.44 -5.57 11.20
C THR A 191 4.29 -5.32 10.24
N HIS A 192 3.33 -6.24 10.11
CA HIS A 192 2.22 -6.16 9.15
C HIS A 192 0.97 -5.52 9.78
N PRO A 193 0.63 -4.24 9.50
CA PRO A 193 -0.57 -3.64 10.07
C PRO A 193 -1.82 -4.39 9.63
N VAL A 194 -2.78 -4.61 10.55
CA VAL A 194 -4.09 -5.14 10.20
C VAL A 194 -5.03 -4.00 9.85
N VAL A 195 -5.40 -3.97 8.58
CA VAL A 195 -6.20 -2.91 7.99
C VAL A 195 -7.58 -3.44 7.66
N GLY A 196 -8.62 -2.88 8.26
CA GLY A 196 -10.00 -3.21 7.95
C GLY A 196 -10.57 -2.28 6.89
N TYR A 197 -11.46 -2.81 6.05
CA TYR A 197 -12.34 -1.99 5.22
C TYR A 197 -13.75 -2.55 5.24
N ARG A 198 -14.72 -1.69 4.93
CA ARG A 198 -16.13 -2.07 4.71
C ARG A 198 -16.62 -1.30 3.50
N ALA A 199 -17.70 -1.78 2.86
CA ALA A 199 -18.29 -1.32 1.59
C ALA A 199 -18.47 0.20 1.37
N GLN A 200 -18.20 1.03 2.38
CA GLN A 200 -18.12 2.48 2.34
C GLN A 200 -16.73 2.98 1.88
N THR A 201 -16.50 4.28 1.99
CA THR A 201 -15.27 4.94 1.52
C THR A 201 -14.05 4.72 2.42
N SER A 202 -14.23 4.21 3.64
CA SER A 202 -13.22 4.30 4.69
C SER A 202 -12.52 2.98 4.99
N VAL A 203 -11.19 3.10 5.08
CA VAL A 203 -10.27 2.12 5.65
C VAL A 203 -10.05 2.50 7.13
N PHE A 204 -9.79 1.53 7.99
CA PHE A 204 -9.63 1.73 9.43
C PHE A 204 -8.69 0.69 10.07
N PRO A 205 -8.14 0.95 11.28
CA PRO A 205 -7.49 -0.07 12.07
C PRO A 205 -8.48 -1.19 12.37
N SER A 206 -8.14 -2.44 12.04
CA SER A 206 -9.08 -3.54 12.19
C SER A 206 -9.46 -3.80 13.65
N TYR A 207 -10.73 -4.13 13.90
CA TYR A 207 -11.23 -4.48 15.24
C TYR A 207 -10.83 -5.87 15.71
N LYS A 208 -10.29 -6.70 14.82
CA LYS A 208 -9.90 -8.09 15.09
C LYS A 208 -8.55 -8.35 14.47
N ASN A 209 -7.72 -9.11 15.18
CA ASN A 209 -6.54 -9.69 14.57
C ASN A 209 -7.00 -10.69 13.48
N VAL A 210 -6.24 -10.78 12.39
CA VAL A 210 -6.43 -11.82 11.38
C VAL A 210 -5.13 -12.58 11.26
N THR A 211 -5.20 -13.87 11.53
CA THR A 211 -4.08 -14.79 11.30
C THR A 211 -3.84 -14.98 9.80
N ASP A 212 -4.89 -14.86 8.98
CA ASP A 212 -4.87 -14.93 7.52
C ASP A 212 -5.64 -13.75 6.91
N GLY A 213 -4.97 -12.59 6.75
CA GLY A 213 -5.52 -11.51 5.91
C GLY A 213 -5.68 -11.96 4.45
N LEU A 214 -6.36 -11.16 3.62
CA LEU A 214 -6.47 -11.47 2.19
C LEU A 214 -5.08 -11.61 1.55
N ASP A 215 -4.76 -12.82 1.07
CA ASP A 215 -3.50 -13.09 0.39
C ASP A 215 -3.59 -12.65 -1.07
N MET A 216 -2.97 -11.49 -1.36
CA MET A 216 -2.96 -10.88 -2.68
C MET A 216 -1.51 -10.57 -3.08
N PRO A 217 -1.10 -10.83 -4.33
CA PRO A 217 0.24 -10.47 -4.78
C PRO A 217 0.46 -8.95 -4.68
N LEU A 218 1.62 -8.54 -4.17
CA LEU A 218 2.04 -7.13 -4.20
C LEU A 218 2.82 -6.85 -5.48
N VAL A 219 2.46 -5.79 -6.20
CA VAL A 219 3.26 -5.24 -7.29
C VAL A 219 3.66 -3.81 -6.98
N SER A 220 4.95 -3.51 -7.06
CA SER A 220 5.43 -2.14 -6.92
C SER A 220 5.20 -1.36 -8.20
N TRP A 221 4.88 -0.07 -8.07
CA TRP A 221 4.82 0.88 -9.18
C TRP A 221 6.05 0.79 -10.12
N THR A 222 7.25 0.64 -9.58
CA THR A 222 8.50 0.56 -10.37
C THR A 222 8.70 -0.77 -11.10
N LYS A 223 7.84 -1.76 -10.85
CA LYS A 223 7.82 -3.06 -11.52
C LYS A 223 6.68 -3.20 -12.52
N LEU A 224 5.76 -2.23 -12.59
CA LEU A 224 4.71 -2.24 -13.59
C LEU A 224 5.33 -2.07 -14.99
N PRO A 225 4.85 -2.83 -16.00
CA PRO A 225 5.25 -2.59 -17.38
C PRO A 225 4.68 -1.26 -17.87
N GLN A 226 5.35 -0.65 -18.86
CA GLN A 226 4.98 0.68 -19.34
C GLN A 226 3.51 0.82 -19.76
N PRO A 227 2.88 -0.14 -20.47
CA PRO A 227 1.45 -0.04 -20.80
C PRO A 227 0.55 0.10 -19.57
N ALA A 228 0.88 -0.57 -18.45
CA ALA A 228 0.11 -0.46 -17.22
C ALA A 228 0.33 0.90 -16.54
N VAL A 229 1.56 1.41 -16.56
CA VAL A 229 1.90 2.76 -16.06
C VAL A 229 1.13 3.83 -16.84
N ASP A 230 1.15 3.75 -18.17
CA ASP A 230 0.43 4.66 -19.06
C ASP A 230 -1.08 4.58 -18.80
N GLN A 231 -1.61 3.37 -18.62
CA GLN A 231 -3.01 3.16 -18.31
C GLN A 231 -3.41 3.80 -16.98
N PHE A 232 -2.65 3.58 -15.90
CA PHE A 232 -2.94 4.21 -14.61
C PHE A 232 -2.88 5.74 -14.70
N ASN A 233 -1.84 6.28 -15.34
CA ASN A 233 -1.68 7.73 -15.46
C ASN A 233 -2.72 8.38 -16.40
N GLY A 234 -3.21 7.65 -17.39
CA GLY A 234 -4.16 8.15 -18.39
C GLY A 234 -5.64 7.87 -18.09
N PHE A 235 -5.96 6.95 -17.19
CA PHE A 235 -7.36 6.64 -16.84
C PHE A 235 -8.02 7.83 -16.13
N VAL A 236 -9.20 8.21 -16.60
CA VAL A 236 -10.03 9.23 -15.96
C VAL A 236 -11.17 8.54 -15.24
N TYR A 237 -11.25 8.71 -13.93
CA TYR A 237 -12.35 8.20 -13.10
C TYR A 237 -13.37 9.30 -12.87
N GLU A 238 -14.66 8.94 -12.80
CA GLU A 238 -15.75 9.85 -12.45
C GLU A 238 -15.72 10.21 -10.95
N LEU A 239 -15.59 9.18 -10.11
CA LEU A 239 -15.74 9.25 -8.65
C LEU A 239 -14.69 8.41 -7.92
N ALA A 240 -13.55 8.16 -8.52
CA ALA A 240 -12.46 7.43 -7.88
C ALA A 240 -11.14 8.14 -8.16
N ARG A 241 -10.12 7.79 -7.39
CA ARG A 241 -8.79 8.38 -7.56
C ARG A 241 -7.73 7.34 -7.26
N CYS A 242 -6.91 7.00 -8.25
CA CYS A 242 -5.76 6.12 -8.03
C CYS A 242 -4.71 6.88 -7.19
N PRO A 243 -4.38 6.43 -5.97
CA PRO A 243 -3.60 7.25 -5.03
C PRO A 243 -2.09 7.18 -5.29
N PHE A 244 -1.62 6.24 -6.10
CA PHE A 244 -0.20 5.94 -6.32
C PHE A 244 0.32 6.29 -7.73
N GLN A 245 -0.56 6.72 -8.64
CA GLN A 245 -0.15 7.21 -9.95
C GLN A 245 0.67 8.50 -9.83
N ASP A 246 1.44 8.84 -10.86
CA ASP A 246 2.45 9.90 -10.77
C ASP A 246 1.88 11.27 -10.35
N ALA A 247 0.73 11.64 -10.92
CA ALA A 247 0.08 12.93 -10.61
C ALA A 247 -0.47 13.01 -9.17
N ASN A 248 -0.71 11.87 -8.52
CA ASN A 248 -1.42 11.80 -7.25
C ASN A 248 -0.53 11.41 -6.07
N PHE A 249 0.58 10.73 -6.33
CA PHE A 249 1.35 10.04 -5.31
C PHE A 249 1.83 10.97 -4.18
N GLN A 250 2.47 12.09 -4.53
CA GLN A 250 2.97 13.01 -3.51
C GLN A 250 1.84 13.64 -2.69
N ALA A 251 0.77 14.10 -3.36
CA ALA A 251 -0.39 14.67 -2.68
C ALA A 251 -1.06 13.66 -1.73
N SER A 252 -1.09 12.37 -2.10
CA SER A 252 -1.59 11.31 -1.23
C SER A 252 -0.72 11.13 0.02
N LEU A 253 0.62 11.17 -0.11
CA LEU A 253 1.53 11.10 1.03
C LEU A 253 1.39 12.32 1.95
N ASP A 254 1.31 13.52 1.37
CA ASP A 254 1.20 14.77 2.13
C ASP A 254 -0.13 14.83 2.90
N ALA A 255 -1.23 14.40 2.28
CA ALA A 255 -2.53 14.30 2.95
C ALA A 255 -2.52 13.28 4.10
N ALA A 256 -1.80 12.17 3.91
CA ALA A 256 -1.66 11.09 4.87
C ALA A 256 -0.69 11.41 6.03
N PHE A 257 0.20 12.39 5.90
CA PHE A 257 1.22 12.66 6.92
C PHE A 257 0.65 13.24 8.21
N SER A 258 1.22 12.80 9.35
CA SER A 258 1.07 13.44 10.66
C SER A 258 2.41 13.49 11.40
N PRO A 259 2.80 14.64 11.97
CA PRO A 259 3.97 14.71 12.85
C PRO A 259 3.76 13.91 14.15
N ASP A 260 2.52 13.66 14.56
CA ASP A 260 2.22 12.94 15.82
C ASP A 260 2.73 11.50 15.82
N PHE A 261 2.88 10.87 14.65
CA PHE A 261 3.45 9.53 14.53
C PHE A 261 4.87 9.45 15.09
N TYR A 262 5.55 10.59 15.18
CA TYR A 262 6.94 10.69 15.60
C TYR A 262 7.10 11.43 16.94
N ALA A 263 6.01 11.88 17.59
CA ALA A 263 6.09 12.79 18.74
C ALA A 263 6.82 12.20 19.96
N ASN A 264 6.83 10.87 20.10
CA ASN A 264 7.49 10.15 21.19
C ASN A 264 8.65 9.26 20.71
N LEU A 265 9.12 9.47 19.47
CA LEU A 265 10.25 8.73 18.90
C LEU A 265 11.50 9.60 18.94
N THR A 266 12.66 8.96 19.02
CA THR A 266 13.94 9.66 18.89
C THR A 266 14.02 10.31 17.51
N ALA A 267 14.77 11.42 17.41
CA ALA A 267 15.04 12.01 16.11
C ALA A 267 15.83 11.01 15.25
N GLU A 268 15.43 10.90 13.98
CA GLU A 268 16.20 10.11 13.01
C GLU A 268 17.53 10.80 12.75
N PRO A 269 18.61 10.04 12.49
CA PRO A 269 19.88 10.63 12.16
C PRO A 269 19.76 11.38 10.83
N ASP A 270 20.34 12.58 10.76
CA ASP A 270 20.40 13.37 9.54
C ASP A 270 21.66 13.05 8.72
N ALA A 271 21.74 13.62 7.51
CA ALA A 271 22.88 13.41 6.63
C ALA A 271 24.22 13.87 7.25
N ALA A 272 24.21 14.88 8.13
CA ALA A 272 25.40 15.38 8.80
C ALA A 272 25.84 14.42 9.92
N THR A 273 24.91 13.88 10.71
CA THR A 273 25.20 12.89 11.73
C THR A 273 25.66 11.57 11.13
N CYS A 274 25.07 11.14 10.00
CA CYS A 274 25.49 9.92 9.32
C CYS A 274 26.82 10.04 8.56
N ALA A 275 27.25 11.27 8.24
CA ALA A 275 28.56 11.52 7.63
C ALA A 275 29.70 11.61 8.67
N ALA A 276 29.39 11.72 9.96
CA ALA A 276 30.39 11.86 11.02
C ALA A 276 30.98 10.50 11.45
N ASN A 277 32.13 10.15 10.84
CA ASN A 277 33.17 9.14 11.17
C ASN A 277 33.15 7.78 10.43
N PRO A 278 34.31 7.36 9.83
CA PRO A 278 35.63 7.26 10.50
C PRO A 278 36.85 7.98 9.86
N THR A 279 36.68 8.99 9.00
CA THR A 279 37.86 9.67 8.42
C THR A 279 38.49 10.75 9.30
N ASP A 280 37.82 11.28 10.32
CA ASP A 280 38.36 12.43 11.07
C ASP A 280 39.30 12.04 12.23
N GLU A 281 39.16 10.84 12.80
CA GLU A 281 40.17 10.29 13.72
C GLU A 281 41.46 9.91 12.98
N SER A 282 41.34 9.33 11.78
CA SER A 282 42.49 9.06 10.92
C SER A 282 43.15 10.35 10.43
N SER A 283 42.38 11.39 10.09
CA SER A 283 42.92 12.69 9.68
C SER A 283 43.66 13.41 10.81
N ARG A 284 43.14 13.33 12.05
CA ARG A 284 43.81 13.85 13.25
C ARG A 284 45.03 13.03 13.64
N ALA A 285 44.97 11.70 13.56
CA ALA A 285 46.12 10.83 13.80
C ALA A 285 47.23 11.05 12.77
N VAL A 286 46.89 11.23 11.49
CA VAL A 286 47.84 11.55 10.42
C VAL A 286 48.41 12.96 10.58
N LYS A 287 47.60 13.96 10.97
CA LYS A 287 48.11 15.32 11.28
C LYS A 287 48.96 15.36 12.55
N ALA A 288 48.65 14.56 13.57
CA ALA A 288 49.43 14.44 14.79
C ALA A 288 50.76 13.69 14.54
N ALA A 289 50.75 12.61 13.76
CA ALA A 289 51.94 11.90 13.33
C ALA A 289 52.85 12.76 12.43
N ARG A 290 52.28 13.67 11.63
CA ARG A 290 53.06 14.62 10.82
C ARG A 290 53.61 15.82 11.61
N ALA A 291 53.09 16.06 12.81
CA ALA A 291 53.57 17.09 13.74
C ALA A 291 54.66 16.56 14.70
N LEU A 292 54.74 15.24 14.90
CA LEU A 292 55.84 14.54 15.57
C LEU A 292 56.82 14.04 14.51
N GLY A 293 57.77 14.89 14.14
CA GLY A 293 58.74 14.59 13.09
C GLY A 293 59.70 13.47 13.48
N ASP A 294 59.33 12.23 13.18
CA ASP A 294 60.27 11.12 13.04
C ASP A 294 60.30 10.69 11.57
N THR A 295 61.46 10.91 10.96
CA THR A 295 61.78 10.51 9.59
C THR A 295 62.27 9.07 9.63
N GLU A 296 61.41 8.10 9.29
CA GLU A 296 61.91 6.79 8.84
C GLU A 296 62.24 6.86 7.34
N PRO A 297 63.37 6.27 6.92
CA PRO A 297 63.76 6.28 5.51
C PRO A 297 62.84 5.33 4.72
N ILE A 298 62.34 5.82 3.59
CA ILE A 298 61.76 4.99 2.55
C ILE A 298 62.88 4.08 2.03
N VAL A 299 62.78 2.77 2.31
CA VAL A 299 63.60 1.76 1.65
C VAL A 299 62.96 1.50 0.30
N ASP A 300 63.58 1.99 -0.78
CA ASP A 300 63.19 1.64 -2.14
C ASP A 300 63.26 0.11 -2.32
N GLY A 301 62.13 -0.49 -2.67
CA GLY A 301 62.06 -1.90 -3.07
C GLY A 301 62.85 -2.14 -4.36
N PRO A 302 63.33 -3.37 -4.60
CA PRO A 302 64.17 -3.67 -5.76
C PRO A 302 63.44 -3.40 -7.08
N ASN A 303 64.15 -2.75 -8.00
CA ASN A 303 63.67 -2.40 -9.33
C ASN A 303 63.37 -3.67 -10.14
N ILE A 304 62.10 -3.89 -10.50
CA ILE A 304 61.68 -5.03 -11.33
C ILE A 304 61.81 -4.63 -12.80
N ASP A 305 62.68 -5.33 -13.54
CA ASP A 305 62.78 -5.18 -14.99
C ASP A 305 61.57 -5.82 -15.68
N ILE A 306 60.66 -4.98 -16.16
CA ILE A 306 59.44 -5.33 -16.90
C ILE A 306 59.69 -5.99 -18.27
N HIS A 307 60.94 -6.04 -18.75
CA HIS A 307 61.28 -6.73 -19.99
C HIS A 307 61.88 -8.13 -19.78
N ASN A 308 62.16 -8.54 -18.53
CA ASN A 308 62.64 -9.89 -18.24
C ASN A 308 62.26 -10.36 -16.82
N PRO A 309 60.99 -10.73 -16.57
CA PRO A 309 60.56 -11.19 -15.25
C PRO A 309 61.20 -12.57 -14.92
N PRO A 310 61.55 -12.83 -13.65
CA PRO A 310 62.03 -14.15 -13.24
C PRO A 310 60.94 -15.21 -13.43
N ALA A 311 61.36 -16.44 -13.75
CA ALA A 311 60.45 -17.55 -14.02
C ALA A 311 59.58 -17.90 -12.79
N ASP A 312 58.28 -18.13 -13.04
CA ASP A 312 57.30 -18.50 -12.02
C ASP A 312 57.73 -19.74 -11.21
N PRO A 313 57.56 -19.75 -9.88
CA PRO A 313 57.78 -20.95 -9.10
C PRO A 313 56.71 -22.00 -9.43
N VAL A 314 57.17 -23.17 -9.86
CA VAL A 314 56.35 -24.34 -10.16
C VAL A 314 55.54 -24.72 -8.91
N PHE A 315 54.20 -24.68 -9.04
CA PHE A 315 53.28 -25.12 -8.00
C PHE A 315 53.34 -26.65 -7.87
N THR A 316 54.05 -27.16 -6.86
CA THR A 316 53.99 -28.57 -6.48
C THR A 316 52.79 -28.81 -5.57
N SER A 317 51.87 -29.69 -5.98
CA SER A 317 50.68 -30.05 -5.20
C SER A 317 51.06 -30.76 -3.89
N THR A 318 50.58 -30.24 -2.77
CA THR A 318 50.69 -30.86 -1.43
C THR A 318 49.84 -32.13 -1.32
N PRO A 319 50.33 -33.25 -0.75
CA PRO A 319 49.53 -34.45 -0.52
C PRO A 319 48.59 -34.28 0.70
N PRO A 320 47.44 -34.98 0.75
CA PRO A 320 46.49 -34.83 1.85
C PRO A 320 46.99 -35.49 3.14
N ARG A 321 46.92 -34.76 4.25
CA ARG A 321 47.26 -35.24 5.59
C ARG A 321 46.05 -35.92 6.23
N SER A 322 46.18 -37.20 6.55
CA SER A 322 45.25 -37.97 7.39
C SER A 322 45.60 -37.85 8.88
N THR A 323 44.62 -37.61 9.77
CA THR A 323 44.54 -38.21 11.13
C THR A 323 43.19 -37.95 11.81
N THR A 324 42.41 -39.02 11.94
CA THR A 324 41.69 -39.58 13.14
C THR A 324 40.79 -38.75 14.09
N SER A 325 39.54 -39.26 14.22
CA SER A 325 38.67 -39.45 15.41
C SER A 325 38.03 -38.23 16.07
N SER A 326 36.69 -38.08 16.13
CA SER A 326 35.78 -38.94 16.89
C SER A 326 34.32 -38.81 16.43
N ARG A 327 33.60 -39.95 16.39
CA ARG A 327 32.22 -40.10 15.94
C ARG A 327 31.30 -40.29 17.15
N PRO A 328 30.23 -39.49 17.34
CA PRO A 328 29.14 -39.88 18.21
C PRO A 328 28.16 -40.79 17.47
N THR A 329 27.85 -41.89 18.12
CA THR A 329 26.95 -42.97 17.73
C THR A 329 25.52 -42.46 17.56
N SER A 330 24.96 -42.56 16.35
CA SER A 330 23.52 -42.39 16.12
C SER A 330 22.83 -43.72 16.42
N THR A 331 22.14 -43.78 17.56
CA THR A 331 21.22 -44.87 17.89
C THR A 331 19.89 -44.64 17.18
N ARG A 332 19.65 -45.50 16.20
CA ARG A 332 18.41 -45.71 15.47
C ARG A 332 17.32 -46.20 16.44
N ARG A 333 16.17 -45.51 16.51
CA ARG A 333 14.93 -46.00 17.17
C ARG A 333 13.79 -46.07 16.15
N PRO A 334 12.88 -47.07 16.22
CA PRO A 334 12.16 -47.58 15.06
C PRO A 334 10.98 -46.74 14.59
N THR A 335 10.70 -46.91 13.30
CA THR A 335 9.49 -46.57 12.55
C THR A 335 8.22 -46.96 13.30
N ALA A 336 7.33 -46.00 13.53
CA ALA A 336 5.97 -46.24 14.02
C ALA A 336 4.97 -46.09 12.85
N THR A 337 4.32 -47.20 12.52
CA THR A 337 3.15 -47.32 11.65
C THR A 337 1.98 -46.48 12.17
N PRO A 338 1.17 -45.82 11.33
CA PRO A 338 0.02 -45.07 11.80
C PRO A 338 -1.14 -46.03 12.13
N THR A 339 -1.36 -46.26 13.42
CA THR A 339 -2.56 -46.95 13.91
C THR A 339 -3.73 -45.99 13.92
N ARG A 340 -4.65 -46.22 12.98
CA ARG A 340 -6.01 -45.68 12.90
C ARG A 340 -6.74 -45.90 14.24
N ARG A 341 -7.23 -44.84 14.89
CA ARG A 341 -8.17 -44.93 16.02
C ARG A 341 -9.50 -44.24 15.64
N PRO A 342 -10.66 -44.79 16.05
CA PRO A 342 -11.93 -44.55 15.38
C PRO A 342 -12.53 -43.17 15.69
N THR A 343 -13.17 -42.61 14.67
CA THR A 343 -14.17 -41.54 14.79
C THR A 343 -15.38 -42.06 15.58
N THR A 344 -15.61 -41.50 16.76
CA THR A 344 -16.92 -41.58 17.42
C THR A 344 -17.86 -40.57 16.73
N PRO A 345 -19.04 -40.97 16.25
CA PRO A 345 -19.94 -40.07 15.55
C PRO A 345 -20.73 -39.23 16.56
N THR A 346 -20.62 -37.90 16.47
CA THR A 346 -21.57 -37.00 17.12
C THR A 346 -22.93 -37.18 16.47
N GLN A 347 -23.85 -37.80 17.20
CA GLN A 347 -25.24 -37.94 16.81
C GLN A 347 -25.88 -36.55 16.62
N LYS A 348 -26.36 -36.33 15.40
CA LYS A 348 -27.40 -35.35 15.07
C LYS A 348 -28.72 -35.84 15.68
N PRO A 349 -29.43 -35.05 16.49
CA PRO A 349 -30.78 -35.43 16.88
C PRO A 349 -31.70 -35.39 15.66
N ALA A 350 -32.40 -36.51 15.45
CA ALA A 350 -33.39 -36.70 14.42
C ALA A 350 -34.60 -35.77 14.61
N ARG A 351 -35.21 -35.48 13.47
CA ARG A 351 -36.44 -34.73 13.32
C ARG A 351 -37.61 -35.73 13.27
N GLU A 352 -38.46 -35.72 14.30
CA GLU A 352 -39.85 -36.20 14.35
C GLU A 352 -40.57 -35.22 15.30
N GLY A 353 -41.78 -34.72 15.12
CA GLY A 353 -42.85 -34.87 14.14
C GLY A 353 -44.07 -34.12 14.72
N SER A 354 -44.85 -33.47 13.85
CA SER A 354 -46.31 -33.24 13.98
C SER A 354 -46.94 -32.51 15.20
N GLY A 355 -47.30 -31.23 14.98
CA GLY A 355 -48.63 -30.61 15.28
C GLY A 355 -48.95 -30.15 16.72
N PRO A 356 -49.95 -29.26 16.95
CA PRO A 356 -51.01 -28.77 16.03
C PRO A 356 -51.11 -27.23 15.86
N LYS A 357 -51.87 -26.82 14.85
CA LYS A 357 -52.27 -25.44 14.51
C LYS A 357 -53.41 -24.90 15.39
N ARG A 358 -53.43 -23.55 15.50
CA ARG A 358 -54.56 -22.57 15.58
C ARG A 358 -54.67 -21.77 16.90
N PRO A 359 -55.36 -20.60 16.92
CA PRO A 359 -55.55 -19.55 15.90
C PRO A 359 -55.26 -18.12 16.44
N GLY A 360 -55.25 -17.11 15.56
CA GLY A 360 -54.81 -15.74 15.87
C GLY A 360 -55.86 -14.77 16.46
N LYS A 361 -55.41 -13.53 16.71
CA LYS A 361 -56.20 -12.29 16.67
C LYS A 361 -55.30 -11.03 16.66
N PRO A 362 -55.77 -9.87 16.16
CA PRO A 362 -54.95 -8.76 15.66
C PRO A 362 -54.85 -7.56 16.63
N ARG A 363 -53.88 -6.66 16.39
CA ARG A 363 -53.88 -5.27 16.90
C ARG A 363 -53.54 -4.32 15.73
N LYS A 364 -54.55 -3.65 15.16
CA LYS A 364 -54.99 -2.25 15.42
C LYS A 364 -53.91 -1.21 15.11
N GLY A 365 -54.15 -0.47 14.03
CA GLY A 365 -53.34 0.66 13.61
C GLY A 365 -53.61 1.97 14.37
N ARG A 366 -52.73 2.94 14.12
CA ARG A 366 -52.88 4.40 14.34
C ARG A 366 -52.11 5.07 13.21
N LYS A 367 -52.81 5.57 12.19
CA LYS A 367 -53.20 6.98 11.98
C LYS A 367 -52.02 7.95 11.89
N ARG A 368 -51.75 8.34 10.63
CA ARG A 368 -51.14 9.60 10.16
C ARG A 368 -51.73 10.81 10.90
N PHE A 369 -50.87 11.74 11.29
CA PHE A 369 -51.24 13.13 11.58
C PHE A 369 -50.64 13.99 10.48
N LEU A 370 -51.50 14.55 9.62
CA LEU A 370 -51.21 15.73 8.82
C LEU A 370 -51.19 16.94 9.77
N ARG A 371 -50.24 17.86 9.59
CA ARG A 371 -50.37 19.25 10.03
C ARG A 371 -50.60 20.08 8.78
N ASP A 372 -51.80 20.61 8.65
CA ASP A 372 -52.04 21.86 7.92
C ASP A 372 -51.48 23.01 8.76
N VAL A 373 -50.74 23.90 8.11
CA VAL A 373 -50.46 25.25 8.57
C VAL A 373 -51.14 26.14 7.53
N GLY A 374 -52.21 26.81 7.95
CA GLY A 374 -52.85 27.89 7.22
C GLY A 374 -52.35 29.23 7.73
N ASP A 375 -52.32 30.17 6.80
CA ASP A 375 -52.02 31.59 6.93
C ASP A 375 -52.95 32.30 7.93
N ASP A 376 -52.41 33.31 8.63
CA ASP A 376 -52.87 34.71 8.67
C ASP A 376 -52.45 35.43 9.97
N GLU A 377 -51.92 36.65 9.75
CA GLU A 377 -51.49 37.74 10.67
C GLU A 377 -50.16 37.65 11.44
#